data_AF-W1YPV7-F1
#
_entry.id   AF-W1YPV7-F1
#
_cell.length_a   1.000
_cell.length_b   1.000
_cell.length_c   1.000
_cell.angle_alpha   90.00
_cell.angle_beta   90.00
_cell.angle_gamma   90.00
#
_symmetry.space_group_name_H-M   'P 1'
#
loop_
_entity.id
_entity.type
_entity.pdbx_description
1 polymer ?
#
loop_
_entity_poly.entity_id
_entity_poly.type
_entity_poly.pdbx_seq_one_letter_code
_entity_poly.pdbx_strand_id
1 'polypeptide(L)'
;SICRQWSYLKTLIQTPQKIFMLAVSAVLIGGNWLLFIWAVNNHHMLEASLGYFINPLVNIVLGMIFLGERFRRMQWLAVILAICGVLVQLWTFGSLPIIALGLAFSFAFYGLVRKKIAVEAQTGMLIETMWL
;
A
#
# COMPACT_ATOMS: atom_id res chain seq x y z
N SER A 1 -1.64 -18.95 -24.12
CA SER A 1 -1.82 -18.18 -22.88
C SER A 1 -0.74 -18.49 -21.83
N ILE A 2 -0.51 -19.76 -21.44
CA ILE A 2 0.52 -20.15 -20.44
C ILE A 2 1.97 -19.85 -20.89
N CYS A 3 2.35 -20.14 -22.14
CA CYS A 3 3.74 -19.92 -22.61
C CYS A 3 4.19 -18.44 -22.57
N ARG A 4 3.26 -17.48 -22.66
CA ARG A 4 3.57 -16.04 -22.66
C ARG A 4 3.80 -15.51 -21.23
N GLN A 5 3.08 -16.05 -20.24
CA GLN A 5 3.33 -15.79 -18.82
C GLN A 5 4.68 -16.38 -18.38
N TRP A 6 5.07 -17.55 -18.88
CA TRP A 6 6.39 -18.13 -18.62
C TRP A 6 7.54 -17.29 -19.20
N SER A 7 7.37 -16.74 -20.41
CA SER A 7 8.34 -15.81 -20.99
C SER A 7 8.44 -14.51 -20.17
N TYR A 8 7.31 -13.96 -19.73
CA TYR A 8 7.26 -12.78 -18.87
C TYR A 8 7.93 -13.01 -17.50
N LEU A 9 7.68 -14.17 -16.88
CA LEU A 9 8.36 -14.59 -15.66
C LEU A 9 9.88 -14.72 -15.87
N LYS A 10 10.32 -15.29 -16.99
CA LYS A 10 11.76 -15.33 -17.35
C LYS A 10 12.35 -13.93 -17.51
N THR A 11 11.66 -13.01 -18.17
CA THR A 11 12.13 -11.61 -18.33
C THR A 11 12.16 -10.86 -16.99
N LEU A 12 11.22 -11.13 -16.09
CA LEU A 12 11.21 -10.61 -14.72
C LEU A 12 12.40 -11.12 -13.90
N ILE A 13 12.71 -12.41 -13.99
CA ILE A 13 13.86 -13.04 -13.32
C ILE A 13 15.19 -12.51 -13.87
N GLN A 14 15.21 -12.04 -15.12
CA GLN A 14 16.40 -11.42 -15.71
C GLN A 14 16.62 -9.96 -15.28
N THR A 15 15.65 -9.35 -14.57
CA THR A 15 15.76 -7.97 -14.09
C THR A 15 15.98 -7.95 -12.58
N PRO A 16 17.22 -7.91 -12.07
CA PRO A 16 17.52 -8.03 -10.63
C PRO A 16 16.83 -6.95 -9.79
N GLN A 17 16.65 -5.75 -10.34
CA GLN A 17 15.91 -4.67 -9.70
C GLN A 17 14.44 -5.01 -9.45
N LYS A 18 13.74 -5.65 -10.40
CA LYS A 18 12.33 -6.03 -10.23
C LYS A 18 12.18 -7.14 -9.20
N ILE A 19 13.10 -8.12 -9.18
CA ILE A 19 13.13 -9.19 -8.17
C ILE A 19 13.34 -8.60 -6.78
N PHE A 20 14.30 -7.68 -6.64
CA PHE A 20 14.55 -7.00 -5.37
C PHE A 20 13.31 -6.23 -4.88
N MET A 21 12.64 -5.47 -5.77
CA MET A 21 11.41 -4.78 -5.41
C MET A 21 10.27 -5.74 -5.03
N LEU A 22 10.16 -6.90 -5.69
CA LEU A 22 9.20 -7.95 -5.30
C LEU A 22 9.53 -8.56 -3.94
N ALA A 23 10.81 -8.79 -3.64
CA ALA A 23 11.26 -9.27 -2.34
C ALA A 23 10.94 -8.25 -1.23
N VAL A 24 11.24 -6.96 -1.46
CA VAL A 24 10.87 -5.87 -0.54
C VAL A 24 9.34 -5.82 -0.35
N SER A 25 8.57 -5.93 -1.44
CA SER A 25 7.12 -5.98 -1.39
C SER A 25 6.62 -7.16 -0.54
N ALA A 26 7.24 -8.34 -0.66
CA ALA A 26 6.89 -9.53 0.11
C ALA A 26 7.21 -9.36 1.61
N VAL A 27 8.36 -8.78 1.94
CA VAL A 27 8.73 -8.47 3.34
C VAL A 27 7.78 -7.45 3.95
N LEU A 28 7.42 -6.40 3.20
CA LEU A 28 6.48 -5.36 3.69
C LEU A 28 5.10 -5.94 3.99
N ILE A 29 4.52 -6.70 3.06
CA ILE A 29 3.19 -7.27 3.28
C ILE A 29 3.21 -8.41 4.31
N GLY A 30 4.25 -9.24 4.33
CA GLY A 30 4.43 -10.29 5.33
C GLY A 30 4.64 -9.73 6.73
N GLY A 31 5.49 -8.71 6.87
CA GLY A 31 5.71 -7.99 8.13
C GLY A 31 4.45 -7.27 8.61
N ASN A 32 3.70 -6.64 7.70
CA ASN A 32 2.40 -6.04 8.01
C ASN A 32 1.41 -7.08 8.59
N TRP A 33 1.32 -8.24 7.94
CA TRP A 33 0.46 -9.34 8.40
C TRP A 33 0.88 -9.90 9.76
N LEU A 34 2.18 -10.10 9.97
CA LEU A 34 2.70 -10.56 11.26
C LEU A 34 2.41 -9.55 12.37
N LEU A 35 2.58 -8.25 12.09
CA LEU A 35 2.29 -7.18 13.04
C LEU A 35 0.80 -7.10 13.34
N PHE A 36 -0.07 -7.33 12.35
CA PHE A 36 -1.52 -7.43 12.55
C PHE A 36 -1.89 -8.62 13.43
N ILE A 37 -1.39 -9.83 13.12
CA ILE A 37 -1.64 -11.02 13.94
C ILE A 37 -1.15 -10.80 15.37
N TRP A 38 0.06 -10.26 15.54
CA TRP A 38 0.63 -9.96 16.85
C TRP A 38 -0.24 -8.96 17.62
N ALA A 39 -0.71 -7.90 16.97
CA ALA A 39 -1.59 -6.91 17.59
C ALA A 39 -2.91 -7.51 18.05
N VAL A 40 -3.55 -8.34 17.22
CA VAL A 40 -4.81 -9.02 17.60
C VAL A 40 -4.58 -9.99 18.77
N ASN A 41 -3.48 -10.75 18.76
CA ASN A 41 -3.15 -11.69 19.84
C ASN A 41 -2.81 -10.99 21.17
N ASN A 42 -2.25 -9.79 21.13
CA ASN A 42 -1.90 -9.00 22.33
C ASN A 42 -3.03 -8.03 22.74
N HIS A 43 -4.27 -8.28 22.33
CA HIS A 43 -5.44 -7.44 22.64
C HIS A 43 -5.36 -5.97 22.15
N HIS A 44 -4.45 -5.66 21.22
CA HIS A 44 -4.32 -4.36 20.58
C HIS A 44 -5.15 -4.26 19.29
N MET A 45 -6.29 -4.96 19.22
CA MET A 45 -7.17 -4.95 18.05
C MET A 45 -7.69 -3.55 17.71
N LEU A 46 -7.96 -2.72 18.73
CA LEU A 46 -8.38 -1.34 18.54
C LEU A 46 -7.29 -0.50 17.85
N GLU A 47 -6.01 -0.59 18.26
CA GLU A 47 -4.91 0.07 17.54
C GLU A 47 -4.80 -0.44 16.11
N ALA A 48 -4.94 -1.75 15.89
CA ALA A 48 -4.86 -2.31 14.55
C ALA A 48 -5.96 -1.72 13.63
N SER A 49 -7.18 -1.58 14.15
CA SER A 49 -8.29 -0.92 13.45
C SER A 49 -8.02 0.56 13.16
N LEU A 50 -7.39 1.29 14.09
CA LEU A 50 -6.95 2.68 13.87
C LEU A 50 -5.97 2.81 12.70
N GLY A 51 -5.13 1.80 12.50
CA GLY A 51 -4.20 1.74 11.38
C GLY A 51 -4.90 1.89 10.04
N TYR A 52 -6.09 1.30 9.88
CA TYR A 52 -6.87 1.40 8.63
C TYR A 52 -7.40 2.80 8.35
N PHE A 53 -7.68 3.61 9.37
CA PHE A 53 -8.07 5.01 9.18
C PHE A 53 -6.89 5.91 8.83
N ILE A 54 -5.70 5.61 9.37
CA ILE A 54 -4.47 6.35 9.10
C ILE A 54 -3.91 6.02 7.70
N ASN A 55 -4.10 4.79 7.23
CA ASN A 55 -3.52 4.27 6.00
C ASN A 55 -3.81 5.12 4.72
N PRO A 56 -5.04 5.59 4.45
CA PRO A 56 -5.31 6.49 3.33
C PRO A 56 -4.47 7.78 3.35
N LEU A 57 -4.26 8.37 4.54
CA LEU A 57 -3.45 9.59 4.67
C LEU A 57 -1.98 9.32 4.34
N VAL A 58 -1.43 8.21 4.85
CA VAL A 58 -0.04 7.82 4.56
C VAL A 58 0.14 7.52 3.07
N ASN A 59 -0.82 6.83 2.45
CA ASN A 59 -0.81 6.59 1.00
C ASN A 59 -0.80 7.88 0.19
N ILE A 60 -1.63 8.86 0.56
CA ILE A 60 -1.68 10.17 -0.11
C ILE A 60 -0.34 10.89 0.02
N VAL A 61 0.23 10.95 1.22
CA VAL A 61 1.53 11.60 1.48
C VAL A 61 2.65 10.92 0.67
N LEU A 62 2.74 9.59 0.71
CA LEU A 62 3.73 8.85 -0.07
C LEU A 62 3.51 9.01 -1.58
N GLY A 63 2.27 9.02 -2.05
CA GLY A 63 1.93 9.28 -3.46
C GLY A 63 2.39 10.66 -3.92
N MET A 64 2.14 11.70 -3.13
CA MET A 64 2.61 13.06 -3.45
C MET A 64 4.14 13.14 -3.49
N ILE A 65 4.83 12.58 -2.49
CA ILE A 65 6.29 12.69 -2.35
C ILE A 65 7.02 11.85 -3.42
N PHE A 66 6.61 10.60 -3.62
CA PHE A 66 7.37 9.64 -4.44
C PHE A 66 6.86 9.47 -5.88
N LEU A 67 5.59 9.81 -6.14
CA LEU A 67 4.98 9.68 -7.47
C LEU A 67 4.65 11.03 -8.09
N GLY A 68 4.83 12.14 -7.36
CA GLY A 68 4.56 13.49 -7.85
C GLY A 68 3.09 13.75 -8.16
N GLU A 69 2.17 13.01 -7.52
CA GLU A 69 0.73 13.14 -7.76
C GLU A 69 0.23 14.53 -7.33
N ARG A 70 -0.40 15.24 -8.27
CA ARG A 70 -0.98 16.56 -8.02
C ARG A 70 -2.48 16.44 -7.78
N PHE A 71 -2.90 16.75 -6.56
CA PHE A 71 -4.31 16.71 -6.19
C PHE A 71 -5.06 17.97 -6.63
N ARG A 72 -6.28 17.80 -7.14
CA ARG A 72 -7.21 18.89 -7.44
C ARG A 72 -7.68 19.55 -6.15
N ARG A 73 -8.10 20.82 -6.22
CA ARG A 73 -8.58 21.60 -5.06
C ARG A 73 -9.67 20.88 -4.24
N MET A 74 -10.59 20.18 -4.89
CA MET A 74 -11.63 19.40 -4.20
C MET A 74 -11.09 18.15 -3.49
N GLN A 75 -10.02 17.53 -4.00
CA GLN A 75 -9.40 16.39 -3.32
C GLN A 75 -8.68 16.85 -2.05
N TRP A 76 -8.10 18.06 -2.03
CA TRP A 76 -7.55 18.65 -0.82
C TRP A 76 -8.60 18.81 0.29
N LEU A 77 -9.85 19.15 -0.05
CA LEU A 77 -10.94 19.16 0.93
C LEU A 77 -11.16 17.76 1.53
N ALA A 78 -11.15 16.71 0.70
CA ALA A 78 -11.25 15.33 1.18
C ALA A 78 -10.06 14.93 2.08
N VAL A 79 -8.83 15.37 1.74
CA VAL A 79 -7.65 15.15 2.59
C VAL A 79 -7.82 15.82 3.94
N ILE A 80 -8.24 17.09 3.97
CA ILE A 80 -8.47 17.83 5.23
C ILE A 80 -9.53 17.13 6.07
N LEU A 81 -10.65 16.71 5.47
CA LEU A 81 -11.70 15.95 6.18
C LEU A 81 -11.17 14.63 6.74
N ALA A 82 -10.36 13.89 5.99
CA ALA A 82 -9.74 12.66 6.44
C ALA A 82 -8.76 12.90 7.60
N ILE A 83 -7.94 13.97 7.53
CA ILE A 83 -7.05 14.38 8.63
C ILE A 83 -7.85 14.70 9.88
N CYS A 84 -8.93 15.48 9.77
CA CYS A 84 -9.80 15.79 10.90
C CYS A 84 -10.40 14.52 11.53
N GLY A 85 -10.89 13.59 10.71
CA GLY A 85 -11.41 12.31 11.20
C GLY A 85 -10.37 11.50 11.97
N VAL A 86 -9.14 11.41 11.45
CA VAL A 86 -8.03 10.73 12.13
C VAL A 86 -7.65 11.43 13.43
N LEU A 87 -7.62 12.76 13.48
CA LEU A 87 -7.31 13.52 14.70
C LEU A 87 -8.36 13.30 15.80
N VAL A 88 -9.65 13.30 15.46
CA VAL A 88 -10.73 12.98 16.41
C VAL A 88 -10.57 11.56 16.95
N GLN A 89 -10.25 10.63 16.07
CA GLN A 89 -10.03 9.24 16.46
C GLN A 89 -8.79 9.09 17.37
N LEU A 90 -7.71 9.83 17.08
CA LEU A 90 -6.48 9.85 17.90
C LEU A 90 -6.75 10.41 19.30
N TRP A 91 -7.55 11.49 19.39
CA TRP A 91 -7.96 12.06 20.67
C TRP A 91 -8.76 11.04 21.49
N THR A 92 -9.73 10.39 20.86
CA THR A 92 -10.57 9.37 21.50
C THR A 92 -9.74 8.17 21.99
N PHE A 93 -8.68 7.83 21.26
CA PHE A 93 -7.80 6.72 21.62
C PHE A 93 -6.89 7.04 22.82
N GLY A 94 -6.51 8.31 23.02
CA GLY A 94 -5.81 8.77 24.22
C GLY A 94 -4.33 8.36 24.34
N SER A 95 -3.80 7.54 23.43
CA SER A 95 -2.39 7.16 23.36
C SER A 95 -1.86 7.24 21.92
N LEU A 96 -0.53 7.18 21.77
CA LEU A 96 0.10 7.13 20.45
C LEU A 96 -0.02 5.71 19.88
N PRO A 97 -0.73 5.48 18.76
CA PRO A 97 -1.02 4.14 18.28
C PRO A 97 0.15 3.64 17.41
N ILE A 98 1.20 3.16 18.06
CA ILE A 98 2.46 2.75 17.39
C ILE A 98 2.19 1.60 16.41
N ILE A 99 1.31 0.67 16.77
CA ILE A 99 0.95 -0.47 15.92
C ILE A 99 0.19 0.03 14.69
N ALA A 100 -0.75 0.97 14.88
CA ALA A 100 -1.49 1.58 13.78
C ALA A 100 -0.56 2.25 12.78
N LEU A 101 0.44 2.99 13.26
CA LEU A 101 1.46 3.61 12.42
C LEU A 101 2.27 2.55 11.68
N GLY A 102 2.74 1.52 12.39
CA GLY A 102 3.47 0.40 11.79
C GLY A 102 2.69 -0.26 10.64
N LEU A 103 1.39 -0.53 10.85
CA LEU A 103 0.49 -1.08 9.83
C LEU A 103 0.30 -0.11 8.66
N ALA A 104 -0.02 1.15 8.93
CA ALA A 104 -0.27 2.15 7.91
C ALA A 104 0.96 2.38 7.03
N PHE A 105 2.15 2.55 7.62
CA PHE A 105 3.39 2.74 6.88
C PHE A 105 3.79 1.51 6.07
N SER A 106 3.80 0.32 6.68
CA SER A 106 4.17 -0.91 5.95
C SER A 106 3.25 -1.18 4.75
N PHE A 107 1.94 -0.99 4.92
CA PHE A 107 0.98 -1.14 3.84
C PHE A 107 1.13 -0.06 2.76
N ALA A 108 1.37 1.19 3.15
CA ALA A 108 1.53 2.29 2.20
C ALA A 108 2.83 2.18 1.38
N PHE A 109 3.92 1.77 2.01
CA PHE A 109 5.16 1.44 1.29
C PHE A 109 4.97 0.23 0.38
N TYR A 110 4.24 -0.80 0.81
CA TYR A 110 3.88 -1.93 -0.06
C TYR A 110 3.13 -1.46 -1.31
N GLY A 111 2.11 -0.61 -1.12
CA GLY A 111 1.35 0.01 -2.22
C GLY A 111 2.23 0.83 -3.16
N LEU A 112 3.14 1.65 -2.61
CA LEU A 112 4.09 2.44 -3.38
C LEU A 112 5.03 1.56 -4.22
N VAL A 113 5.60 0.52 -3.62
CA VAL A 113 6.47 -0.44 -4.31
C VAL A 113 5.68 -1.13 -5.43
N ARG A 114 4.48 -1.62 -5.16
CA ARG A 114 3.61 -2.24 -6.19
C ARG A 114 3.29 -1.31 -7.33
N LYS A 115 2.98 -0.04 -7.03
CA LYS A 115 2.70 0.99 -8.04
C LYS A 115 3.92 1.31 -8.90
N LYS A 116 5.13 1.30 -8.32
CA LYS A 116 6.39 1.47 -9.06
C LYS A 116 6.80 0.27 -9.90
N ILE A 117 6.54 -0.95 -9.42
CA ILE A 117 6.89 -2.17 -10.19
C ILE A 117 6.08 -2.21 -11.49
N ALA A 118 4.86 -1.62 -11.50
CA ALA A 118 3.99 -1.52 -12.68
C ALA A 118 4.07 -2.79 -13.52
N VAL A 119 3.81 -3.95 -12.90
CA VAL A 119 3.67 -5.20 -13.64
C VAL A 119 2.58 -4.92 -14.68
N GLU A 120 2.96 -4.93 -15.96
CA GLU A 120 2.15 -4.59 -17.14
C GLU A 120 0.95 -5.54 -17.35
N ALA A 121 0.21 -5.87 -16.30
CA ALA A 121 -1.04 -6.61 -16.39
C ALA A 121 -2.09 -5.81 -17.18
N GLN A 122 -2.00 -4.47 -17.17
CA GLN A 122 -2.95 -3.59 -17.83
C GLN A 122 -2.77 -3.58 -19.35
N THR A 123 -1.53 -3.62 -19.85
CA THR A 123 -1.25 -3.76 -21.29
C THR A 123 -1.63 -5.15 -21.79
N GLY A 124 -1.43 -6.17 -20.97
CA GLY A 124 -1.86 -7.54 -21.25
C GLY A 124 -3.37 -7.69 -21.41
N MET A 125 -4.15 -7.19 -20.43
CA MET A 125 -5.62 -7.25 -20.48
C MET A 125 -6.23 -6.42 -21.60
N LEU A 126 -5.71 -5.22 -21.90
CA LEU A 126 -6.22 -4.39 -23.01
C LEU A 126 -6.06 -5.10 -24.36
N ILE A 127 -4.88 -5.70 -24.61
CA ILE A 127 -4.64 -6.47 -25.82
C ILE A 127 -5.51 -7.73 -25.87
N GLU A 128 -5.71 -8.40 -24.73
CA GLU A 128 -6.58 -9.58 -24.63
C GLU A 128 -8.06 -9.23 -24.88
N THR A 129 -8.52 -8.05 -24.42
CA THR A 129 -9.90 -7.59 -24.61
C THR A 129 -10.16 -7.10 -26.03
N MET A 130 -9.16 -6.53 -26.72
CA MET A 130 -9.28 -6.15 -28.14
C MET A 130 -9.26 -7.35 -29.09
N TRP A 131 -8.79 -8.51 -28.63
CA TRP A 131 -8.71 -9.73 -29.42
C TRP A 131 -9.97 -10.62 -29.29
N LEU A 132 -10.76 -10.42 -28.24
CA LEU A 132 -12.10 -11.01 -28.05
C LEU A 132 -13.15 -10.19 -28.80
#